data_AF-A0A1H9FFZ3-F1
#
_entry.id   AF-A0A1H9FFZ3-F1
#
_cell.length_a   1.000
_cell.length_b   1.000
_cell.length_c   1.000
_cell.angle_alpha   90.00
_cell.angle_beta   90.00
_cell.angle_gamma   90.00
#
_symmetry.space_group_name_H-M   'P 1'
#
loop_
_entity.id
_entity.type
_entity.pdbx_description
1 polymer ?
#
loop_
_entity_poly.entity_id
_entity_poly.type
_entity_poly.pdbx_seq_one_letter_code
_entity_poly.pdbx_strand_id
1 'polypeptide(L)' 'MEIGIWKLVITAAVVVLLFGRGKISDLMGDVAKGIKSFKQGMADDETTPAPRIEQTATPVAPEAFEKKQTVA' A
#
# COMPACT_ATOMS: atom_id res chain seq x y z
N MET A 1 5.44 24.51 -29.62
CA MET A 1 5.13 23.07 -29.61
C MET A 1 5.04 22.63 -28.15
N GLU A 2 3.89 22.86 -27.53
CA GLU A 2 3.71 22.48 -26.12
C GLU A 2 3.47 20.98 -26.03
N ILE A 3 4.27 20.29 -25.22
CA ILE A 3 3.97 18.93 -24.78
C ILE A 3 2.84 19.07 -23.76
N GLY A 4 1.64 19.25 -24.29
CA GLY A 4 0.42 19.34 -23.48
C GLY A 4 0.15 18.01 -22.80
N ILE A 5 -0.41 18.08 -21.59
CA ILE A 5 -0.83 16.95 -20.75
C ILE A 5 -1.64 15.90 -21.55
N TRP A 6 -2.38 16.36 -22.56
CA TRP A 6 -3.10 15.53 -23.53
C TRP A 6 -2.24 14.44 -24.21
N LYS A 7 -0.99 14.74 -24.59
CA LYS A 7 -0.11 13.76 -25.24
C LYS A 7 0.36 12.68 -24.25
N LEU A 8 0.60 13.05 -22.99
CA LEU A 8 0.98 12.11 -21.94
C LEU A 8 -0.13 11.10 -21.65
N VAL A 9 -1.40 11.55 -21.61
CA VAL A 9 -2.55 10.66 -21.40
C VAL A 9 -2.70 9.65 -22.55
N ILE A 10 -2.57 10.11 -23.80
CA ILE A 10 -2.64 9.23 -24.97
C ILE A 10 -1.50 8.20 -24.95
N THR A 11 -0.26 8.63 -24.67
CA THR A 11 0.88 7.70 -24.55
C THR A 11 0.69 6.69 -23.43
N ALA A 12 0.22 7.13 -22.26
CA ALA A 12 -0.06 6.23 -21.14
C ALA A 12 -1.15 5.20 -21.49
N ALA A 13 -2.21 5.62 -22.20
CA ALA A 13 -3.26 4.72 -22.65
C ALA A 13 -2.72 3.64 -23.61
N VAL A 14 -1.85 4.00 -24.55
CA VAL A 14 -1.21 3.05 -25.47
C VAL A 14 -0.33 2.05 -24.71
N VAL A 15 0.49 2.53 -23.76
CA VAL A 15 1.33 1.66 -22.92
C VAL A 15 0.46 0.69 -22.11
N VAL A 16 -0.64 1.18 -21.52
CA VAL A 16 -1.58 0.33 -20.77
C VAL A 16 -2.24 -0.73 -21.64
N LEU A 17 -2.56 -0.40 -22.90
CA LEU A 17 -3.16 -1.34 -23.84
C LEU A 17 -2.17 -2.43 -24.28
N LEU A 18 -0.89 -2.06 -24.52
CA LEU A 18 0.15 -2.99 -24.97
C LEU A 18 0.59 -3.96 -23.88
N PHE A 19 0.77 -3.47 -22.66
CA PHE A 19 1.22 -4.29 -21.53
C PHE A 19 0.07 -4.92 -20.74
N GLY A 20 -1.15 -4.41 -20.92
CA GLY A 20 -2.35 -4.87 -20.23
C GLY A 20 -2.42 -4.40 -18.77
N ARG A 21 -3.66 -4.29 -18.26
CA ARG A 21 -3.95 -3.83 -16.89
C ARG A 21 -3.36 -4.75 -15.80
N GLY A 22 -3.22 -6.05 -16.08
CA GLY A 22 -2.74 -7.04 -15.11
C GLY A 22 -1.25 -6.87 -14.76
N LYS A 23 -0.38 -6.71 -15.77
CA LYS A 23 1.07 -6.55 -15.55
C LYS A 23 1.41 -5.20 -14.92
N ILE A 24 0.70 -4.14 -15.30
CA ILE A 24 0.94 -2.78 -14.79
C ILE A 24 0.50 -2.65 -13.33
N SER A 25 -0.61 -3.26 -12.95
CA SER A 25 -1.11 -3.16 -11.57
C SER A 25 -0.18 -3.81 -10.55
N ASP A 26 0.42 -4.94 -10.91
CA ASP A 26 1.37 -5.67 -10.07
C ASP A 26 2.69 -4.87 -9.92
N LEU A 27 3.23 -4.38 -11.04
CA LEU A 27 4.44 -3.55 -11.07
C LEU A 27 4.24 -2.20 -10.35
N MET A 28 3.08 -1.55 -10.53
CA MET A 28 2.76 -0.31 -9.84
C MET A 28 2.63 -0.53 -8.33
N GLY A 29 2.14 -1.69 -7.89
CA GLY A 29 2.07 -2.07 -6.48
C GLY A 29 3.44 -2.17 -5.82
N ASP A 30 4.41 -2.80 -6.49
CA ASP A 30 5.77 -2.91 -5.97
C ASP A 30 6.55 -1.60 -6.05
N VAL A 31 6.35 -0.82 -7.12
CA VAL A 31 6.88 0.55 -7.22
C VAL A 31 6.28 1.45 -6.13
N ALA A 32 4.98 1.35 -5.84
CA ALA A 32 4.33 2.13 -4.79
C ALA A 32 4.85 1.78 -3.40
N LYS A 33 5.11 0.50 -3.10
CA LYS A 33 5.77 0.08 -1.84
C LYS A 33 7.18 0.68 -1.73
N GLY A 34 7.98 0.60 -2.80
CA GLY A 34 9.34 1.16 -2.84
C GLY A 34 9.35 2.67 -2.63
N ILE A 35 8.49 3.41 -3.34
CA ILE A 35 8.37 4.87 -3.19
C ILE A 35 7.80 5.24 -1.80
N LYS A 36 6.85 4.47 -1.26
CA LYS A 36 6.29 4.70 0.09
C LYS A 36 7.35 4.53 1.17
N SER A 37 8.15 3.47 1.12
CA SER A 37 9.26 3.26 2.05
C SER A 37 10.36 4.31 1.91
N PHE A 38 10.64 4.77 0.67
CA PHE A 38 11.58 5.86 0.43
C PHE A 38 11.08 7.19 1.04
N LYS A 39 9.80 7.51 0.84
CA LYS A 39 9.18 8.71 1.41
C LYS A 39 9.02 8.63 2.93
N GLN A 40 8.72 7.45 3.48
CA GLN A 40 8.69 7.22 4.92
C GLN A 40 10.10 7.37 5.53
N GLY A 41 11.13 6.80 4.90
CA GLY A 41 12.51 6.96 5.38
C GLY A 41 13.01 8.41 5.35
N MET A 42 12.67 9.19 4.32
CA MET A 42 12.96 10.62 4.29
C MET A 42 12.12 11.44 5.28
N ALA A 43 10.87 11.07 5.50
CA ALA A 43 10.00 11.78 6.44
C ALA A 43 10.30 11.46 7.91
N ASP A 44 10.85 10.27 8.20
CA ASP A 44 11.30 9.88 9.54
C ASP A 44 12.52 10.70 9.99
N ASP A 45 13.37 11.10 9.05
CA ASP A 45 14.53 12.00 9.28
C ASP A 45 14.08 13.44 9.63
N GLU A 46 12.93 13.88 9.10
CA GLU A 46 12.37 15.22 9.32
C GLU A 46 11.35 15.29 10.48
N THR A 47 10.67 14.18 10.83
CA THR A 47 9.55 14.16 11.79
C THR A 47 9.33 12.77 12.41
N THR A 48 9.93 12.47 13.57
CA THR A 48 9.56 11.26 14.34
C THR A 48 8.17 11.44 14.98
N PRO A 49 7.18 10.57 14.68
CA PRO A 49 6.82 9.51 15.63
C PRO A 49 6.41 8.15 14.99
N ALA A 50 7.11 7.09 15.40
CA ALA A 50 6.68 5.72 15.76
C ALA A 50 5.73 4.89 14.84
N PRO A 51 5.84 3.55 14.85
CA PRO A 51 5.58 2.68 13.71
C PRO A 51 4.09 2.40 13.50
N ARG A 52 3.63 2.55 12.25
CA ARG A 52 2.35 1.98 11.79
C ARG A 52 2.60 0.96 10.70
N ILE A 53 3.07 -0.21 11.11
CA ILE A 53 2.88 -1.44 10.34
C ILE A 53 1.43 -1.85 10.58
N GLU A 54 0.53 -1.40 9.70
CA GLU A 54 -0.84 -1.93 9.63
C GLU A 54 -0.76 -3.37 9.12
N GLN A 55 -0.52 -4.30 10.03
CA GLN A 55 -0.96 -5.68 9.86
C GLN A 55 -2.41 -5.77 10.34
N THR A 56 -3.35 -5.35 9.49
CA THR A 56 -4.77 -5.63 9.72
C THR A 56 -5.35 -6.30 8.49
N ALA A 57 -5.19 -7.62 8.42
CA ALA A 57 -6.03 -8.50 7.63
C ALA A 57 -6.05 -9.91 8.21
N THR A 58 -6.57 -10.06 9.44
CA THR A 58 -7.49 -11.16 9.81
C THR A 58 -8.08 -10.90 11.20
N PRO A 59 -9.42 -10.74 11.35
CA PRO A 59 -10.07 -10.81 12.63
C PRO A 59 -10.22 -12.30 12.98
N VAL A 60 -9.33 -12.83 13.82
CA VAL A 60 -9.58 -14.13 14.47
C VAL A 60 -10.11 -13.87 15.87
N ALA A 61 -11.30 -14.42 16.08
CA ALA A 61 -12.20 -14.26 17.21
C ALA A 61 -11.54 -14.48 18.58
N PRO A 62 -12.08 -13.86 19.64
CA PRO A 62 -11.67 -14.15 21.01
C PRO A 62 -12.30 -15.49 21.44
N GLU A 63 -11.57 -16.59 21.30
CA GLU A 63 -11.93 -17.86 21.94
C GLU A 63 -10.90 -18.22 23.02
N ALA A 64 -11.43 -18.50 24.21
CA ALA A 64 -10.81 -19.16 25.35
C ALA A 64 -9.80 -18.39 26.21
N PHE A 65 -10.32 -17.61 27.18
CA PHE A 65 -9.78 -17.65 28.55
C PHE A 65 -10.89 -18.12 29.51
N GLU A 66 -10.85 -19.41 29.77
CA GLU A 66 -11.64 -20.14 30.76
C GLU A 66 -11.42 -19.53 32.16
N LYS A 67 -12.40 -18.77 32.67
CA LYS A 67 -12.39 -18.28 34.05
C LYS A 67 -13.08 -19.31 34.95
N LYS A 68 -12.28 -20.13 35.64
CA LYS A 68 -12.71 -20.85 36.84
C LYS A 68 -13.22 -19.81 37.86
N GLN A 69 -14.54 -19.72 38.01
CA GLN A 69 -15.20 -19.04 39.13
C GLN A 69 -16.60 -19.65 39.39
N THR A 70 -16.66 -20.50 40.41
CA THR A 70 -17.83 -20.96 41.19
C THR A 70 -17.15 -21.66 42.37
N VAL A 71 -17.08 -21.21 43.63
CA VAL A 71 -17.99 -20.47 44.52
C VAL A 71 -19.36 -21.11 44.67
N ALA A 72 -19.39 -22.23 45.38
CA ALA A 72 -20.45 -22.62 46.33
C ALA A 72 -19.88 -23.71 47.26
#